data_AF-Q6MS32-F1
#
_entry.id   AF-Q6MS32-F1
#
_cell.length_a   1.000
_cell.length_b   1.000
_cell.length_c   1.000
_cell.angle_alpha   90.00
_cell.angle_beta   90.00
_cell.angle_gamma   90.00
#
_symmetry.space_group_name_H-M   'P 1'
#
loop_
_entity.id
_entity.type
_entity.pdbx_description
1 polymer ?
#
loop_
_entity_poly.entity_id
_entity_poly.type
_entity_poly.pdbx_seq_one_letter_code
_entity_poly.pdbx_strand_id
1 'polypeptide(L)'
;MLAVDFNKSALETFKHNMPWSDIICGDITNESIRQEIIKRATKLKVNMIIGGPPCQGFSNKGKKLGLNDKRNFLFKEYLEIVGKLQPEIFIIENVKTMLTTANGYFLVKFKTQQNN
;
A
#
# COMPACT_ATOMS: atom_id res chain seq x y z
N MET A 1 -16.30 -4.30 -2.06
CA MET A 1 -15.21 -3.75 -1.20
C MET A 1 -14.30 -4.89 -0.80
N LEU A 2 -12.98 -4.67 -0.81
CA LEU A 2 -11.97 -5.66 -0.43
C LEU A 2 -11.02 -5.02 0.59
N ALA A 3 -10.83 -5.66 1.74
CA ALA A 3 -9.86 -5.27 2.76
C ALA A 3 -8.69 -6.26 2.81
N VAL A 4 -7.49 -5.73 3.04
CA VAL A 4 -6.26 -6.51 3.09
C VAL A 4 -5.47 -6.07 4.31
N ASP A 5 -5.09 -7.03 5.15
CA ASP A 5 -4.17 -6.79 6.27
C ASP A 5 -3.41 -8.09 6.58
N PHE A 6 -2.20 -8.01 7.12
CA PHE A 6 -1.48 -9.19 7.59
C PHE A 6 -1.94 -9.60 9.00
N ASN A 7 -2.52 -8.67 9.76
CA ASN A 7 -3.05 -8.90 11.09
C ASN A 7 -4.49 -9.42 11.01
N LYS A 8 -4.66 -10.72 11.27
CA LYS A 8 -5.96 -11.37 11.30
C LYS A 8 -6.96 -10.69 12.24
N SER A 9 -6.54 -10.29 13.44
CA SER A 9 -7.45 -9.65 14.41
C SER A 9 -8.01 -8.32 13.89
N ALA A 10 -7.19 -7.53 13.19
CA ALA A 10 -7.65 -6.29 12.56
C ALA A 10 -8.70 -6.57 11.48
N LEU A 11 -8.50 -7.62 10.67
CA LEU A 11 -9.48 -8.04 9.67
C LEU A 11 -10.79 -8.55 10.27
N GLU A 12 -10.74 -9.31 11.35
CA GLU A 12 -11.96 -9.76 12.03
C GLU A 12 -12.76 -8.56 12.55
N THR A 13 -12.08 -7.56 13.15
CA THR A 13 -12.73 -6.30 13.54
C THR A 13 -13.31 -5.57 12.33
N PHE A 14 -12.56 -5.46 11.23
CA PHE A 14 -13.06 -4.81 10.02
C PHE A 14 -14.28 -5.53 9.45
N LYS A 15 -14.23 -6.85 9.34
CA LYS A 15 -15.32 -7.69 8.82
C LYS A 15 -16.56 -7.65 9.70
N HIS A 16 -16.40 -7.55 11.02
CA HIS A 16 -17.50 -7.34 11.95
C HIS A 16 -18.24 -6.02 11.68
N ASN A 17 -17.49 -4.94 11.46
CA ASN A 17 -18.07 -3.61 11.18
C ASN A 17 -18.53 -3.43 9.72
N MET A 18 -17.97 -4.21 8.79
CA MET A 18 -18.27 -4.17 7.36
C MET A 18 -18.58 -5.59 6.82
N PRO A 19 -19.73 -6.21 7.19
CA PRO A 19 -20.00 -7.62 6.88
C PRO A 19 -20.02 -7.97 5.39
N TRP A 20 -20.36 -7.02 4.53
CA TRP A 20 -20.37 -7.17 3.07
C TRP A 20 -18.98 -7.11 2.42
N SER A 21 -17.94 -6.77 3.18
CA SER A 21 -16.58 -6.66 2.65
C SER A 21 -15.93 -8.01 2.46
N ASP A 22 -15.23 -8.18 1.36
CA ASP A 22 -14.29 -9.29 1.20
C ASP A 22 -13.01 -8.99 1.98
N ILE A 23 -12.36 -10.03 2.53
CA ILE A 23 -11.08 -9.89 3.23
C ILE A 23 -10.00 -10.81 2.64
N ILE A 24 -8.75 -10.35 2.67
CA ILE A 24 -7.54 -11.15 2.43
C ILE A 24 -6.61 -10.93 3.62
N CYS A 25 -6.32 -12.00 4.36
CA CYS A 25 -5.29 -11.99 5.40
C CYS A 25 -3.95 -12.36 4.79
N GLY A 26 -3.02 -11.41 4.70
CA GLY A 26 -1.71 -11.69 4.12
C GLY A 26 -0.77 -10.49 4.09
N ASP A 27 0.52 -10.80 4.01
CA ASP A 27 1.57 -9.80 3.82
C ASP A 27 1.69 -9.47 2.33
N ILE A 28 1.53 -8.19 1.99
CA ILE A 28 1.69 -7.70 0.61
C ILE A 28 3.13 -7.81 0.12
N THR A 29 4.11 -8.14 0.99
CA THR A 29 5.46 -8.49 0.55
C THR A 29 5.51 -9.82 -0.21
N ASN A 30 4.52 -10.69 -0.01
CA ASN A 30 4.41 -11.97 -0.70
C ASN A 30 3.72 -11.81 -2.07
N GLU A 31 4.40 -12.25 -3.13
CA GLU A 31 3.89 -12.21 -4.51
C GLU A 31 2.54 -12.92 -4.66
N SER A 32 2.35 -14.09 -4.02
CA SER A 32 1.08 -14.82 -4.17
C SER A 32 -0.10 -14.06 -3.57
N ILE A 33 0.13 -13.35 -2.46
CA ILE A 33 -0.86 -12.47 -1.84
C ILE A 33 -1.17 -11.29 -2.77
N ARG A 34 -0.14 -10.63 -3.35
CA ARG A 34 -0.36 -9.55 -4.33
C ARG A 34 -1.17 -10.00 -5.53
N GLN A 35 -0.86 -11.16 -6.10
CA GLN A 35 -1.60 -11.70 -7.24
C GLN A 35 -3.07 -11.97 -6.89
N GLU A 36 -3.34 -12.50 -5.69
CA GLU A 36 -4.72 -12.72 -5.23
C GLU A 36 -5.48 -11.40 -5.01
N ILE A 37 -4.81 -10.38 -4.45
CA ILE A 37 -5.38 -9.03 -4.30
C ILE A 37 -5.77 -8.47 -5.67
N ILE A 38 -4.83 -8.49 -6.64
CA ILE A 38 -5.05 -7.94 -7.97
C ILE A 38 -6.22 -8.66 -8.66
N LYS A 39 -6.23 -10.00 -8.61
CA LYS A 39 -7.29 -10.83 -9.18
C LYS A 39 -8.66 -10.51 -8.59
N ARG A 40 -8.78 -10.47 -7.25
CA ARG A 40 -10.07 -10.19 -6.58
C ARG A 40 -10.52 -8.75 -6.78
N ALA A 41 -9.61 -7.78 -6.67
CA ALA A 41 -9.92 -6.37 -6.91
C ALA A 41 -10.38 -6.12 -8.35
N THR A 42 -9.75 -6.78 -9.33
CA THR A 42 -10.15 -6.71 -10.75
C THR A 42 -11.56 -7.27 -10.95
N LYS A 43 -11.84 -8.46 -10.38
CA LYS A 43 -13.18 -9.08 -10.44
C LYS A 43 -14.25 -8.18 -9.80
N LEU A 44 -13.91 -7.51 -8.71
CA LEU A 44 -14.78 -6.58 -8.00
C LEU A 44 -14.87 -5.19 -8.67
N LYS A 45 -14.12 -4.94 -9.75
CA LYS A 45 -14.01 -3.64 -10.43
C LYS A 45 -13.71 -2.51 -9.45
N VAL A 46 -12.72 -2.72 -8.57
CA VAL A 46 -12.28 -1.70 -7.62
C VAL A 46 -11.78 -0.47 -8.37
N ASN A 47 -12.42 0.68 -8.14
CA ASN A 47 -12.04 1.97 -8.73
C ASN A 47 -11.34 2.91 -7.74
N MET A 48 -11.30 2.55 -6.45
CA MET A 48 -10.66 3.33 -5.40
C MET A 48 -9.80 2.46 -4.49
N ILE A 49 -8.58 2.90 -4.19
CA ILE A 49 -7.68 2.24 -3.26
C ILE A 49 -7.30 3.20 -2.13
N ILE A 50 -7.49 2.79 -0.88
CA ILE A 50 -7.09 3.57 0.30
C ILE A 50 -6.18 2.69 1.14
N GLY A 51 -5.04 3.21 1.59
CA GLY A 51 -4.18 2.48 2.52
C GLY A 51 -3.11 3.33 3.16
N GLY A 52 -2.56 2.84 4.26
CA GLY A 52 -1.43 3.46 4.96
C GLY A 52 -0.25 2.49 5.05
N PRO A 53 0.45 2.19 3.93
CA PRO A 53 1.62 1.33 3.98
C PRO A 53 2.67 1.91 4.94
N PRO A 54 3.16 1.15 5.92
CA PRO A 54 3.97 1.70 6.99
C PRO A 54 5.36 2.14 6.48
N CYS A 55 5.84 3.27 7.02
CA CYS A 55 7.08 3.93 6.61
C CYS A 55 8.26 3.54 7.54
N GLN A 56 8.50 2.24 7.74
CA GLN A 56 9.42 1.75 8.78
C GLN A 56 10.91 1.95 8.47
N GLY A 57 11.28 2.15 7.21
CA GLY A 57 12.68 2.35 6.79
C GLY A 57 13.27 3.70 7.18
N PHE A 58 12.43 4.62 7.64
CA PHE A 58 12.72 6.05 7.52
C PHE A 58 12.66 6.83 8.85
N SER A 59 12.31 6.18 9.97
CA SER A 59 12.09 6.83 11.27
C SER A 59 13.25 6.76 12.27
N ASN A 60 14.49 6.47 11.86
CA ASN A 60 15.63 6.51 12.78
C ASN A 60 16.70 7.51 12.36
N LYS A 61 17.02 8.40 13.32
CA LYS A 61 18.20 9.26 13.38
C LYS A 61 19.43 8.55 12.77
N GLY A 62 19.89 9.05 11.63
CA GLY A 62 21.21 8.73 11.12
C GLY A 62 21.24 7.83 9.88
N LYS A 63 21.81 8.41 8.82
CA LYS A 63 22.25 7.79 7.56
C LYS A 63 21.18 7.55 6.50
N LYS A 64 21.36 8.31 5.42
CA LYS A 64 20.87 8.15 4.05
C LYS A 64 20.98 6.70 3.55
N LEU A 65 20.10 5.81 4.00
CA LEU A 65 19.96 4.46 3.46
C LEU A 65 18.78 4.52 2.50
N GLY A 66 19.08 4.60 1.20
CA GLY A 66 18.14 4.84 0.12
C GLY A 66 17.14 3.71 -0.11
N LEU A 67 16.61 3.68 -1.34
CA LEU A 67 15.56 2.77 -1.85
C LEU A 67 15.87 1.27 -1.71
N ASN A 68 17.09 0.90 -1.35
CA ASN A 68 17.54 -0.48 -1.17
C ASN A 68 17.30 -1.02 0.25
N ASP A 69 16.71 -0.24 1.16
CA ASP A 69 16.32 -0.74 2.47
C ASP A 69 15.10 -1.67 2.34
N LYS A 70 15.23 -2.91 2.84
CA LYS A 70 14.15 -3.92 2.90
C LYS A 70 12.89 -3.41 3.60
N ARG A 71 13.00 -2.36 4.42
CA ARG A 71 11.88 -1.72 5.13
C ARG A 71 11.05 -0.77 4.26
N ASN A 72 11.50 -0.45 3.04
CA ASN A 72 10.73 0.34 2.06
C ASN A 72 9.85 -0.52 1.15
N PHE A 73 9.89 -1.84 1.35
CA PHE A 73 9.23 -2.82 0.51
C PHE A 73 7.72 -2.61 0.51
N LEU A 74 7.09 -2.46 1.68
CA LEU A 74 5.63 -2.32 1.80
C LEU A 74 5.05 -1.15 1.01
N PHE A 75 5.74 0.00 1.00
CA PHE A 75 5.31 1.13 0.19
C PHE A 75 5.46 0.87 -1.31
N LYS A 76 6.56 0.25 -1.74
CA LYS A 76 6.77 -0.12 -3.13
C LYS A 76 5.72 -1.13 -3.61
N GLU A 77 5.44 -2.15 -2.81
CA GLU A 77 4.43 -3.16 -3.11
C GLU A 77 3.02 -2.55 -3.18
N TYR A 78 2.70 -1.60 -2.30
CA TYR A 78 1.46 -0.85 -2.39
C TYR A 78 1.34 -0.08 -3.73
N LEU A 79 2.38 0.65 -4.13
CA LEU A 79 2.40 1.35 -5.42
C LEU A 79 2.36 0.40 -6.62
N GLU A 80 2.90 -0.81 -6.48
CA GLU A 80 2.81 -1.83 -7.52
C GLU A 80 1.37 -2.32 -7.69
N ILE A 81 0.65 -2.59 -6.58
CA ILE A 81 -0.77 -2.93 -6.61
C ILE A 81 -1.59 -1.80 -7.25
N VAL A 82 -1.37 -0.55 -6.83
CA VAL A 82 -2.03 0.62 -7.44
C VAL A 82 -1.72 0.70 -8.94
N GLY A 83 -0.46 0.56 -9.32
CA GLY A 83 -0.04 0.60 -10.72
C GLY A 83 -0.61 -0.52 -11.58
N LYS A 84 -0.90 -1.70 -11.00
CA LYS A 84 -1.51 -2.83 -11.70
C LYS A 84 -3.03 -2.68 -11.83
N LEU A 85 -3.68 -2.11 -10.82
CA LEU A 85 -5.14 -1.93 -10.79
C LEU A 85 -5.61 -0.66 -11.48
N GLN A 86 -4.75 0.36 -11.61
CA GLN A 86 -5.07 1.66 -12.23
C GLN A 86 -6.42 2.22 -11.73
N PRO A 87 -6.59 2.38 -10.40
CA PRO A 87 -7.84 2.93 -9.87
C PRO A 87 -8.00 4.40 -10.32
N GLU A 88 -9.24 4.86 -10.41
CA GLU A 88 -9.54 6.28 -10.65
C GLU A 88 -9.01 7.17 -9.52
N ILE A 89 -9.03 6.66 -8.29
CA ILE A 89 -8.58 7.37 -7.10
C ILE A 89 -7.73 6.43 -6.23
N PHE A 90 -6.60 6.93 -5.74
CA PHE A 90 -5.90 6.30 -4.62
C PHE A 90 -5.53 7.31 -3.54
N ILE A 91 -5.56 6.87 -2.28
CA ILE A 91 -5.22 7.67 -1.11
C ILE A 91 -4.19 6.91 -0.29
N ILE A 92 -3.09 7.59 0.01
CA ILE A 92 -2.06 7.11 0.93
C ILE A 92 -2.09 7.97 2.18
N GLU A 93 -2.43 7.36 3.31
CA GLU A 93 -2.32 8.00 4.63
C GLU A 93 -0.94 7.67 5.22
N ASN A 94 -0.21 8.70 5.67
CA ASN A 94 1.09 8.54 6.30
C ASN A 94 1.42 9.76 7.18
N VAL A 95 2.42 9.63 8.04
CA VAL A 95 2.86 10.71 8.93
C VAL A 95 3.57 11.84 8.16
N LYS A 96 3.45 13.08 8.65
CA LYS A 96 3.98 14.32 8.04
C LYS A 96 5.44 14.24 7.57
N THR A 97 6.27 13.47 8.27
CA THR A 97 7.69 13.29 7.97
C THR A 97 7.95 12.59 6.63
N MET A 98 6.94 11.96 6.01
CA MET A 98 7.08 11.30 4.71
C MET A 98 7.50 12.27 3.60
N LEU A 99 6.98 13.50 3.59
CA LEU A 99 7.26 14.50 2.54
C LEU A 99 8.73 14.95 2.52
N THR A 100 9.36 14.96 3.69
CA THR A 100 10.76 15.37 3.87
C THR A 100 11.74 14.21 3.81
N THR A 101 11.24 12.97 3.87
CA THR A 101 12.09 11.78 3.89
C THR A 101 12.37 11.27 2.47
N ALA A 102 13.52 10.63 2.26
CA ALA A 102 14.00 10.14 0.96
C ALA A 102 14.20 11.25 -0.11
N ASN A 103 14.53 12.48 0.31
CA ASN A 103 14.93 13.57 -0.60
C ASN A 103 13.86 13.93 -1.66
N GLY A 104 12.58 13.78 -1.31
CA GLY A 104 11.47 14.00 -2.25
C GLY A 104 11.25 12.87 -3.26
N TYR A 105 11.88 11.69 -3.11
CA TYR A 105 11.67 10.54 -3.99
C TYR A 105 10.19 10.20 -4.19
N PHE A 106 9.40 10.23 -3.11
CA PHE A 106 7.97 9.94 -3.19
C PHE A 106 7.24 10.98 -4.03
N LEU A 107 7.53 12.27 -3.86
CA LEU A 107 6.96 13.33 -4.70
C LEU A 107 7.31 13.13 -6.19
N VAL A 108 8.54 12.70 -6.49
CA VAL A 108 8.96 12.40 -7.87
C VAL A 108 8.19 11.19 -8.40
N LYS A 109 8.15 10.07 -7.69
CA LYS A 109 7.44 8.84 -8.11
C LYS A 109 5.95 9.06 -8.31
N PHE A 110 5.30 9.85 -7.44
CA PHE A 110 3.89 10.22 -7.58
C PHE A 110 3.66 11.06 -8.84
N LYS A 111 4.50 12.07 -9.09
CA LYS A 111 4.40 12.90 -10.31
C LYS A 111 4.64 12.08 -11.58
N THR A 112 5.55 11.11 -11.57
CA THR A 112 5.81 10.26 -12.75
C THR A 112 4.65 9.29 -13.03
N GLN A 113 3.90 8.81 -12.03
CA GLN A 113 2.74 7.95 -12.25
C GLN A 113 1.47 8.70 -12.68
N GLN A 114 1.38 10.02 -12.48
CA GLN A 114 0.27 10.82 -13.00
C GLN A 114 0.48 11.35 -14.44
N ASN A 115 1.69 11.24 -14.98
CA ASN A 115 2.04 11.75 -16.31
C ASN A 115 2.10 10.67 -17.40
N ASN A 116 1.63 9.45 -17.12
CA ASN A 116 1.53 8.35 -18.08
C ASN A 116 0.10 7.85 -18.17
#